data_AF-A0A929GE49-F1
#
_entry.id   AF-A0A929GE49-F1
#
_cell.length_a   1.000
_cell.length_b   1.000
_cell.length_c   1.000
_cell.angle_alpha   90.00
_cell.angle_beta   90.00
_cell.angle_gamma   90.00
#
_symmetry.space_group_name_H-M   'P 1'
#
loop_
_entity.id
_entity.type
_entity.pdbx_description
1 polymer ?
#
loop_
_entity_poly.entity_id
_entity_poly.type
_entity_poly.pdbx_seq_one_letter_code
_entity_poly.pdbx_strand_id
1 'polypeptide(L)'
;MTALPVGAELLGGSDFCPNAMYCIGDQVLGIQGHPEISHSLMVQAIERRKEQVGLKVYSDALNSLNNGTPDARTVAHWIINFINL
;
A
#
# COMPACT_ATOMS: atom_id res chain seq x y z
N MET A 1 -10.06 5.44 2.97
CA MET A 1 -11.13 5.55 4.00
C MET A 1 -11.19 6.97 4.52
N THR A 2 -12.38 7.58 4.58
CA THR A 2 -12.57 8.95 5.11
C THR A 2 -12.61 9.04 6.64
N ALA A 3 -12.82 7.90 7.32
CA ALA A 3 -12.75 7.76 8.77
C ALA A 3 -12.27 6.34 9.13
N LEU A 4 -11.71 6.19 10.33
CA LEU A 4 -11.37 4.88 10.88
C LEU A 4 -12.63 4.15 11.37
N PRO A 5 -12.65 2.81 11.30
CA PRO A 5 -13.69 2.03 11.94
C PRO A 5 -13.77 2.30 13.45
N VAL A 6 -14.95 2.09 14.04
CA VAL A 6 -15.14 2.20 15.49
C VAL A 6 -14.23 1.20 16.20
N GLY A 7 -13.48 1.68 17.20
CA GLY A 7 -12.54 0.85 17.97
C GLY A 7 -11.22 0.55 17.26
N ALA A 8 -10.95 1.16 16.09
CA ALA A 8 -9.68 1.02 15.42
C ALA A 8 -8.61 1.95 15.99
N GLU A 9 -7.38 1.45 16.06
CA GLU A 9 -6.17 2.22 16.33
C GLU A 9 -5.43 2.49 15.03
N LEU A 10 -5.09 3.76 14.78
CA LEU A 10 -4.30 4.15 13.61
C LEU A 10 -2.84 3.76 13.81
N LEU A 11 -2.30 2.97 12.89
CA LEU A 11 -0.90 2.54 12.93
C LEU A 11 -0.01 3.38 12.00
N GLY A 12 -0.56 3.91 10.91
CA GLY A 12 0.21 4.71 9.97
C GLY A 12 -0.58 5.32 8.83
N GLY A 13 -0.01 6.38 8.26
CA GLY A 13 -0.59 7.16 7.17
C GLY A 13 0.39 8.16 6.59
N SER A 14 -0.04 8.84 5.54
CA SER A 14 0.66 9.97 4.91
C SER A 14 -0.33 11.07 4.52
N ASP A 15 0.15 12.23 4.08
CA ASP A 15 -0.72 13.30 3.58
C ASP A 15 -1.60 12.85 2.41
N PHE A 16 -1.12 11.90 1.60
CA PHE A 16 -1.89 11.30 0.51
C PHE A 16 -2.94 10.29 1.01
N CYS A 17 -2.62 9.51 2.05
CA CYS A 17 -3.52 8.53 2.63
C CYS A 17 -3.38 8.52 4.17
N PRO A 18 -4.15 9.37 4.89
CA PRO A 18 -3.99 9.52 6.33
C PRO A 18 -4.32 8.25 7.13
N ASN A 19 -5.21 7.40 6.59
CA ASN A 19 -5.66 6.15 7.20
C ASN A 19 -5.13 4.95 6.40
N ALA A 20 -3.81 4.84 6.24
CA ALA A 20 -3.20 3.81 5.40
C ALA A 20 -3.08 2.45 6.08
N MET A 21 -2.96 2.43 7.41
CA MET A 21 -2.84 1.20 8.20
C MET A 21 -3.48 1.36 9.59
N TYR A 22 -4.27 0.38 10.02
CA TYR A 22 -4.92 0.37 11.33
C TYR A 22 -5.09 -1.06 11.87
N CYS A 23 -5.34 -1.21 13.16
CA CYS A 23 -5.79 -2.47 13.75
C CYS A 23 -7.07 -2.31 14.59
N ILE A 24 -7.74 -3.42 14.89
CA ILE A 24 -8.80 -3.49 15.90
C ILE A 24 -8.44 -4.65 16.83
N GLY A 25 -7.90 -4.30 18.01
CA GLY A 25 -7.28 -5.28 18.90
C GLY A 25 -6.21 -6.12 18.18
N ASP A 26 -6.19 -7.40 18.49
CA ASP A 26 -5.33 -8.44 17.91
C ASP A 26 -6.01 -9.26 16.80
N GLN A 27 -7.21 -8.87 16.38
CA GLN A 27 -8.05 -9.66 15.46
C GLN A 27 -8.06 -9.13 14.03
N VAL A 28 -7.89 -7.82 13.85
CA VAL A 28 -8.00 -7.16 12.54
C VAL A 28 -6.78 -6.30 12.31
N LEU A 29 -6.12 -6.51 11.17
CA LEU A 29 -5.11 -5.61 10.61
C LEU A 29 -5.59 -5.16 9.23
N GLY A 30 -5.78 -3.85 9.06
CA GLY A 30 -6.13 -3.24 7.78
C GLY A 30 -4.92 -2.53 7.18
N ILE A 31 -4.58 -2.84 5.93
CA ILE A 31 -3.50 -2.21 5.17
C ILE A 31 -4.05 -1.78 3.81
N GLN A 32 -3.94 -0.50 3.47
CA GLN A 32 -4.37 0.02 2.17
C GLN A 32 -3.36 -0.27 1.06
N GLY A 33 -2.06 -0.33 1.41
CA GLY A 33 -1.01 -0.73 0.49
C GLY A 33 -1.12 -2.21 0.11
N HIS A 34 -0.45 -2.57 -1.00
CA HIS A 34 -0.52 -3.91 -1.58
C HIS A 34 0.84 -4.62 -1.53
N PRO A 35 1.31 -5.07 -0.35
CA PRO A 35 2.59 -5.77 -0.21
C PRO A 35 2.63 -7.12 -0.96
N GLU A 36 1.46 -7.64 -1.37
CA GLU A 36 1.31 -8.88 -2.14
C GLU A 36 1.60 -8.71 -3.65
N ILE A 37 1.62 -7.49 -4.16
CA ILE A 37 1.74 -7.24 -5.60
C ILE A 37 3.21 -7.24 -6.02
N SER A 38 3.53 -8.08 -7.01
CA SER A 38 4.86 -8.17 -7.60
C SER A 38 5.19 -6.96 -8.48
N HIS A 39 6.48 -6.69 -8.67
CA HIS A 39 6.96 -5.64 -9.59
C HIS A 39 6.39 -5.80 -11.00
N SER A 40 6.38 -7.03 -11.54
CA SER A 40 5.86 -7.29 -12.89
C SER A 40 4.36 -7.01 -13.00
N LEU A 41 3.59 -7.26 -11.95
CA LEU A 41 2.17 -6.94 -11.93
C LEU A 41 1.92 -5.43 -11.78
N MET A 42 2.76 -4.71 -11.01
CA MET A 42 2.72 -3.25 -10.93
C MET A 42 2.97 -2.60 -12.30
N VAL A 43 4.00 -3.05 -13.04
CA VAL A 43 4.27 -2.54 -14.40
C VAL A 43 3.05 -2.74 -15.30
N GLN A 44 2.46 -3.94 -15.33
CA GLN A 44 1.27 -4.21 -16.14
C GLN A 44 0.08 -3.31 -15.75
N ALA A 45 -0.09 -3.06 -14.46
CA ALA A 45 -1.14 -2.20 -13.95
C ALA A 45 -0.94 -0.72 -14.35
N ILE A 46 0.30 -0.24 -14.40
CA ILE A 46 0.67 1.11 -14.85
C ILE A 46 0.44 1.24 -16.36
N GLU A 47 0.94 0.29 -17.16
CA GLU A 47 0.78 0.28 -18.61
C GLU A 47 -0.68 0.33 -19.04
N ARG A 48 -1.54 -0.49 -18.41
CA ARG A 48 -2.98 -0.54 -18.73
C ARG A 48 -3.70 0.79 -18.46
N ARG A 49 -3.14 1.66 -17.62
CA ARG A 49 -3.77 2.94 -17.21
C ARG A 49 -3.20 4.15 -17.95
N LYS A 50 -2.18 3.99 -18.80
CA LYS A 50 -1.48 5.08 -19.48
C LYS A 50 -2.41 6.12 -20.11
N GLU A 51 -3.41 5.67 -20.87
CA GLU A 51 -4.38 6.57 -21.54
C GLU A 51 -5.33 7.26 -20.55
N GLN A 52 -5.66 6.62 -19.43
CA GLN A 52 -6.59 7.13 -18.43
C GLN A 52 -5.97 8.20 -17.54
N VAL A 53 -4.68 8.07 -17.22
CA VAL A 53 -3.98 8.97 -16.27
C VAL A 53 -3.12 10.03 -16.95
N GLY A 54 -2.90 9.91 -18.26
CA GLY A 54 -2.05 10.80 -19.05
C GLY A 54 -0.56 10.57 -18.85
N LEU A 55 0.24 11.12 -19.79
CA LEU A 55 1.67 10.81 -19.90
C LEU A 55 2.49 11.18 -18.67
N LYS A 56 2.17 12.30 -18.00
CA LYS A 56 2.92 12.74 -16.82
C LYS A 56 2.78 11.75 -15.67
N VAL A 57 1.55 11.40 -15.29
CA VAL A 57 1.29 10.47 -14.17
C VAL A 57 1.84 9.09 -14.48
N TYR A 58 1.70 8.63 -15.73
CA TYR A 58 2.29 7.38 -16.19
C TYR A 58 3.82 7.35 -16.04
N SER A 59 4.51 8.40 -16.50
CA SER A 59 5.96 8.50 -16.38
C SER A 59 6.42 8.59 -14.93
N ASP A 60 5.73 9.37 -14.10
CA ASP A 60 6.05 9.51 -12.68
C ASP A 60 5.90 8.17 -11.94
N ALA A 61 4.85 7.41 -12.26
CA ALA A 61 4.61 6.09 -11.68
C ALA A 61 5.71 5.07 -12.06
N LEU A 62 6.10 5.00 -13.34
CA LEU A 62 7.20 4.13 -13.77
C LEU A 62 8.53 4.54 -13.15
N ASN A 63 8.82 5.83 -13.09
CA ASN A 63 10.05 6.34 -12.49
C ASN A 63 10.12 6.02 -10.98
N SER A 64 9.02 6.19 -10.26
CA SER A 64 8.94 5.81 -8.84
C SER A 64 9.13 4.31 -8.64
N LEU A 65 8.55 3.49 -9.52
CA LEU A 65 8.64 2.04 -9.43
C LEU A 65 10.08 1.55 -9.70
N ASN A 66 10.75 2.12 -10.71
CA ASN A 66 12.10 1.70 -11.11
C ASN A 66 13.20 2.19 -10.16
N ASN A 67 12.99 3.34 -9.50
CA ASN A 67 13.99 3.93 -8.60
C ASN A 67 13.69 3.67 -7.10
N GLY A 68 12.55 3.05 -6.81
CA GLY A 68 12.14 2.69 -5.46
C GLY A 68 12.30 1.20 -5.17
N THR A 69 12.54 0.86 -3.91
CA THR A 69 12.45 -0.52 -3.43
C THR A 69 11.12 -0.66 -2.68
N PRO A 70 10.21 -1.56 -3.10
CA PRO A 70 8.97 -1.81 -2.36
C PRO A 70 9.24 -2.38 -0.96
N ASP A 71 8.51 -1.90 0.04
CA ASP A 71 8.63 -2.34 1.44
C ASP A 71 7.92 -3.68 1.75
N ALA A 72 7.59 -4.48 0.72
CA ALA A 72 6.80 -5.71 0.84
C ALA A 72 7.35 -6.67 1.92
N ARG A 73 8.68 -6.80 2.01
CA ARG A 73 9.33 -7.66 3.02
C ARG A 73 9.15 -7.11 4.44
N THR A 74 9.28 -5.80 4.63
CA THR A 74 9.08 -5.15 5.92
C THR A 74 7.64 -5.33 6.39
N VAL A 75 6.68 -5.07 5.50
CA VAL A 75 5.26 -5.24 5.79
C VAL A 75 4.93 -6.71 6.09
N ALA A 76 5.51 -7.66 5.36
CA ALA A 76 5.34 -9.08 5.66
C ALA A 76 5.79 -9.44 7.07
N HIS A 77 6.93 -8.91 7.56
CA HIS A 77 7.35 -9.12 8.95
C HIS A 77 6.36 -8.53 9.95
N TRP A 78 5.78 -7.36 9.68
CA TRP A 78 4.74 -6.79 10.55
C TRP A 78 3.49 -7.66 10.60
N ILE A 79 3.06 -8.19 9.46
CA ILE A 79 1.91 -9.11 9.39
C ILE A 79 2.19 -10.37 10.21
N ILE A 80 3.35 -11.00 10.02
CA ILE A 80 3.79 -12.20 10.75
C ILE A 80 3.79 -11.95 12.26
N ASN A 81 4.40 -10.83 12.70
CA ASN A 81 4.41 -10.44 14.11
C ASN A 81 3.00 -10.20 14.66
N PHE A 82 2.11 -9.59 13.88
CA PHE A 82 0.73 -9.31 14.30
C PHE A 82 -0.07 -10.60 14.53
N ILE A 83 0.10 -11.60 13.66
CA ILE A 83 -0.60 -12.90 13.76
C ILE A 83 0.14 -13.91 14.65
N ASN A 84 1.25 -13.52 15.29
CA ASN A 84 2.10 -14.37 16.14
C ASN A 84 2.56 -15.66 15.43
N LEU A 85 2.94 -15.56 14.15
CA LEU A 85 3.63 -16.63 13.39
C LEU A 85 5.15 -16.39 13.38
#